data_AF-A1DJ14-F1
#
_entry.id   AF-A1DJ14-F1
#
_cell.length_a   1.000
_cell.length_b   1.000
_cell.length_c   1.000
_cell.angle_alpha   90.00
_cell.angle_beta   90.00
_cell.angle_gamma   90.00
#
_symmetry.space_group_name_H-M   'P 1'
#
loop_
_entity.id
_entity.type
_entity.pdbx_description
1 polymer ?
#
loop_
_entity_poly.entity_id
_entity_poly.type
_entity_poly.pdbx_seq_one_letter_code
_entity_poly.pdbx_strand_id
1 'polypeptide(L)'
;MLPPTVYQVSTSGTREYIPLEPLNINAEENNDEAEEEPHRKASNIWHRIDTTSVLTVFLGFLLLMLTVTLLAMFWHESMKAIDGAEPGIYWVRVVNAGWAAQLVTVCTASIRTVMAFQAGLATAMVAGIVLETTGAPLLHGPFYSILRAVKVAPSNLWTSTDFQPHLSRFIYVLVLTEVLVTATSQFLSTIFLSDFGNGTFSQPSSSSNVGILHTEYNADISRTMPPAASWTFAELSGLFENRLGFHDTGHTFRAFLPFEGEAQRTKLRWLRGPVPVTDHRVICATCLTNFAMQTLTVGMNSTSNNLEPKTAWDYRTERYNTQLPRLQLGVVPPGNKSSADQRGILMLDPRSQWEPFHIPADTPGLGTLALGANSTTFFMSILTSFPNFLLSNLNYTFDSGVILSRINTYMSFGTAHPTLVDLFQDTLITTASPALALQALLTRVCQMAYYEQLIKLKSPVTVVTAFSLTATVPVQWTGFVLGVVLIVVHSVIVVVIIFLFVRSTEISFIGSYWQTVAQVVSKDTQPILEEADRMDDGAVKEWAKGGKVVESSVSRFALRESAGGRVTLGLAENGK
;
A
#
# COMPACT_ATOMS: atom_id res chain seq x y z
N MET A 1 75.15 -39.66 0.47
CA MET A 1 73.80 -39.15 0.80
C MET A 1 73.95 -38.27 2.04
N LEU A 2 73.73 -36.95 1.84
CA LEU A 2 73.71 -35.79 2.75
C LEU A 2 74.13 -35.94 4.24
N PRO A 3 74.93 -34.95 4.71
CA PRO A 3 74.71 -34.31 6.01
C PRO A 3 74.58 -32.77 5.84
N PRO A 4 74.51 -31.96 6.91
CA PRO A 4 73.28 -31.39 7.45
C PRO A 4 73.11 -29.88 7.16
N THR A 5 71.87 -29.41 7.22
CA THR A 5 71.52 -27.99 7.27
C THR A 5 71.96 -27.35 8.59
N VAL A 6 72.87 -26.38 8.50
CA VAL A 6 73.20 -25.43 9.56
C VAL A 6 72.85 -24.03 9.06
N TYR A 7 72.11 -23.31 9.90
CA TYR A 7 71.76 -21.90 9.75
C TYR A 7 73.03 -21.03 9.71
N GLN A 8 73.12 -20.13 8.73
CA GLN A 8 74.00 -18.97 8.81
C GLN A 8 73.20 -17.69 8.64
N VAL A 9 73.27 -16.89 9.70
CA VAL A 9 72.87 -15.48 9.79
C VAL A 9 73.75 -14.68 8.83
N SER A 10 73.13 -13.89 7.94
CA SER A 10 73.80 -12.80 7.22
C SER A 10 73.19 -11.49 7.69
N THR A 11 73.99 -10.76 8.47
CA THR A 11 73.82 -9.36 8.79
C THR A 11 74.33 -8.50 7.62
N SER A 12 73.80 -7.28 7.55
CA SER A 12 74.24 -6.13 6.73
C SER A 12 73.37 -5.82 5.51
N GLY A 13 72.66 -4.70 5.64
CA GLY A 13 71.84 -4.09 4.60
C GLY A 13 71.19 -2.82 5.12
N THR A 14 71.98 -1.95 5.76
CA THR A 14 71.61 -0.56 6.06
C THR A 14 71.28 0.11 4.73
N ARG A 15 70.01 0.23 4.37
CA ARG A 15 69.58 1.19 3.36
C ARG A 15 69.41 2.52 4.07
N GLU A 16 70.45 3.34 3.97
CA GLU A 16 70.39 4.78 4.21
C GLU A 16 69.18 5.36 3.48
N TYR A 17 68.28 5.95 4.28
CA TYR A 17 67.26 6.85 3.79
C TYR A 17 67.97 8.18 3.47
N ILE A 18 68.04 8.54 2.20
CA ILE A 18 68.57 9.83 1.75
C ILE A 18 67.48 10.88 2.03
N PRO A 19 67.71 11.86 2.92
CA PRO A 19 66.78 12.96 3.09
C PRO A 19 66.84 13.83 1.83
N LEU A 20 65.68 14.22 1.30
CA LEU A 20 65.60 15.27 0.30
C LEU A 20 65.89 16.62 1.00
N GLU A 21 67.17 16.98 1.02
CA GLU A 21 67.65 18.32 1.37
C GLU A 21 67.01 19.36 0.43
N PRO A 22 66.46 20.47 0.94
CA PRO A 22 65.92 21.53 0.09
C PRO A 22 67.07 22.22 -0.66
N LEU A 23 66.94 22.30 -1.98
CA LEU A 23 67.88 23.00 -2.84
C LEU A 23 67.90 24.50 -2.46
N ASN A 24 68.98 24.91 -1.80
CA ASN A 24 69.28 26.31 -1.46
C ASN A 24 69.73 27.03 -2.73
N ILE A 25 68.84 27.81 -3.35
CA ILE A 25 69.18 28.69 -4.47
C ILE A 25 69.42 30.07 -3.89
N ASN A 26 70.69 30.40 -3.65
CA ASN A 26 71.15 31.77 -3.45
C ASN A 26 72.47 31.94 -4.21
N ALA A 27 72.38 32.42 -5.45
CA ALA A 27 73.36 33.29 -6.13
C ALA A 27 72.98 33.43 -7.61
N GLU A 28 72.31 34.51 -7.99
CA GLU A 28 72.84 35.51 -8.94
C GLU A 28 71.84 36.68 -9.09
N GLU A 29 72.41 37.88 -8.98
CA GLU A 29 71.75 39.18 -9.00
C GLU A 29 71.18 39.57 -10.39
N ASN A 30 70.24 40.53 -10.33
CA ASN A 30 69.80 41.48 -11.36
C ASN A 30 68.65 41.06 -12.29
N ASN A 31 67.44 41.48 -11.92
CA ASN A 31 66.83 42.65 -12.56
C ASN A 31 65.59 43.13 -11.78
N ASP A 32 65.51 44.45 -11.61
CA ASP A 32 64.35 45.16 -11.10
C ASP A 32 63.14 44.95 -12.02
N GLU A 33 62.14 44.18 -11.57
CA GLU A 33 60.76 44.34 -12.01
C GLU A 33 59.85 44.27 -10.78
N ALA A 34 59.03 45.31 -10.62
CA ALA A 34 58.17 45.53 -9.48
C ALA A 34 57.29 44.29 -9.17
N GLU A 35 57.29 43.88 -7.89
CA GLU A 35 56.28 42.97 -7.34
C GLU A 35 54.90 43.64 -7.47
N GLU A 36 54.16 43.30 -8.53
CA GLU A 36 52.71 43.44 -8.55
C GLU A 36 52.13 42.41 -7.56
N GLU A 37 51.45 42.89 -6.52
CA GLU A 37 50.55 42.08 -5.70
C GLU A 37 49.62 41.26 -6.62
N PRO A 38 49.49 39.93 -6.45
CA PRO A 38 48.52 39.18 -7.21
C PRO A 38 47.11 39.59 -6.75
N HIS A 39 46.47 40.45 -7.54
CA HIS A 39 45.07 40.80 -7.40
C HIS A 39 44.22 39.54 -7.16
N ARG A 40 43.58 39.49 -5.99
CA ARG A 40 42.56 38.50 -5.59
C ARG A 40 41.55 38.31 -6.72
N LYS A 41 41.72 37.25 -7.52
CA LYS A 41 40.67 36.77 -8.42
C LYS A 41 39.64 36.08 -7.54
N ALA A 42 38.46 36.69 -7.39
CA ALA A 42 37.32 36.06 -6.74
C ALA A 42 37.10 34.68 -7.40
N SER A 43 37.49 33.62 -6.69
CA SER A 43 37.42 32.27 -7.25
C SER A 43 35.96 31.89 -7.36
N ASN A 44 35.54 31.45 -8.55
CA ASN A 44 34.19 30.97 -8.76
C ASN A 44 33.92 29.85 -7.75
N ILE A 45 32.87 30.02 -6.94
CA ILE A 45 32.43 29.11 -5.87
C ILE A 45 32.41 27.63 -6.33
N TRP A 46 32.17 27.40 -7.62
CA TRP A 46 32.14 26.11 -8.29
C TRP A 46 33.47 25.37 -8.36
N HIS A 47 34.62 26.04 -8.22
CA HIS A 47 35.92 25.35 -8.23
C HIS A 47 36.20 24.63 -6.90
N ARG A 48 35.51 25.02 -5.82
CA ARG A 48 35.82 24.62 -4.44
C ARG A 48 35.15 23.31 -4.01
N ILE A 49 34.12 22.92 -4.74
CA ILE A 49 33.37 21.69 -4.53
C ILE A 49 33.68 20.79 -5.73
N ASP A 50 34.18 19.58 -5.47
CA ASP A 50 34.41 18.62 -6.56
C ASP A 50 33.12 18.34 -7.35
N THR A 51 33.27 18.18 -8.67
CA THR A 51 32.18 17.99 -9.63
C THR A 51 31.25 16.83 -9.23
N THR A 52 31.81 15.77 -8.63
CA THR A 52 31.02 14.63 -8.15
C THR A 52 30.03 15.04 -7.05
N SER A 53 30.44 15.93 -6.14
CA SER A 53 29.62 16.41 -5.02
C SER A 53 28.48 17.30 -5.50
N VAL A 54 28.75 18.19 -6.46
CA VAL A 54 27.73 19.02 -7.11
C VAL A 54 26.68 18.14 -7.81
N LEU A 55 27.14 17.14 -8.56
CA LEU A 55 26.25 16.20 -9.23
C LEU A 55 25.42 15.40 -8.23
N THR A 56 26.01 14.93 -7.12
CA THR A 56 25.29 14.23 -6.05
C THR A 56 24.17 15.09 -5.45
N VAL A 57 24.40 16.38 -5.22
CA VAL A 57 23.39 17.28 -4.66
C VAL A 57 22.25 17.50 -5.66
N PHE A 58 22.56 17.92 -6.89
CA PHE A 58 21.55 18.25 -7.89
C PHE A 58 20.74 17.03 -8.33
N LEU A 59 21.44 15.95 -8.73
CA LEU A 59 20.78 14.70 -9.14
C LEU A 59 20.05 14.05 -7.97
N GLY A 60 20.61 14.14 -6.76
CA GLY A 60 19.99 13.64 -5.53
C GLY A 60 18.65 14.32 -5.25
N PHE A 61 18.59 15.65 -5.26
CA PHE A 61 17.33 16.37 -5.05
C PHE A 61 16.29 16.06 -6.13
N LEU A 62 16.70 15.97 -7.40
CA LEU A 62 15.79 15.58 -8.48
C LEU A 62 15.23 14.17 -8.26
N LEU A 63 16.07 13.21 -7.86
CA LEU A 63 15.65 11.84 -7.60
C LEU A 63 14.75 11.73 -6.36
N LEU A 64 15.02 12.49 -5.30
CA LEU A 64 14.13 12.58 -4.13
C LEU A 64 12.76 13.13 -4.52
N MET A 65 12.70 14.22 -5.28
CA MET A 65 11.43 14.80 -5.72
C MET A 65 10.64 13.84 -6.62
N LEU A 66 11.32 13.16 -7.54
CA LEU A 66 10.70 12.16 -8.42
C LEU A 66 10.10 10.99 -7.62
N THR A 67 10.88 10.41 -6.71
CA THR A 67 10.45 9.24 -5.91
C THR A 67 9.32 9.59 -4.95
N VAL A 68 9.37 10.76 -4.28
CA VAL A 68 8.29 11.24 -3.42
C VAL A 68 7.02 11.52 -4.22
N THR A 69 7.13 12.10 -5.42
CA THR A 69 5.96 12.36 -6.28
C THR A 69 5.30 11.06 -6.73
N LEU A 70 6.08 10.04 -7.13
CA LEU A 70 5.58 8.72 -7.49
C LEU A 70 4.85 8.05 -6.31
N LEU A 71 5.41 8.14 -5.10
CA LEU A 71 4.76 7.63 -3.88
C LEU A 71 3.49 8.42 -3.55
N ALA A 72 3.51 9.75 -3.67
CA ALA A 72 2.33 10.60 -3.42
C ALA A 72 1.17 10.25 -4.36
N MET A 73 1.46 10.06 -5.66
CA MET A 73 0.49 9.61 -6.64
C MET A 73 -0.06 8.22 -6.28
N PHE A 74 0.81 7.29 -5.85
CA PHE A 74 0.39 5.96 -5.45
C PHE A 74 -0.54 5.98 -4.22
N TRP A 75 -0.25 6.80 -3.21
CA TRP A 75 -1.13 7.00 -2.04
C TRP A 75 -2.45 7.66 -2.44
N HIS A 76 -2.42 8.67 -3.29
CA HIS A 76 -3.63 9.36 -3.77
C HIS A 76 -4.58 8.40 -4.50
N GLU A 77 -4.06 7.60 -5.45
CA GLU A 77 -4.86 6.61 -6.16
C GLU A 77 -5.39 5.50 -5.25
N SER A 78 -4.64 5.13 -4.20
CA SER A 78 -5.10 4.15 -3.22
C SER A 78 -6.31 4.65 -2.44
N MET A 79 -6.27 5.92 -2.01
CA MET A 79 -7.37 6.57 -1.29
C MET A 79 -8.59 6.72 -2.18
N LYS A 80 -8.38 7.17 -3.41
CA LYS A 80 -9.44 7.28 -4.43
C LYS A 80 -10.15 5.95 -4.67
N ALA A 81 -9.40 4.84 -4.71
CA ALA A 81 -9.96 3.49 -4.86
C ALA A 81 -10.80 3.06 -3.64
N ILE A 82 -10.35 3.40 -2.42
CA ILE A 82 -11.04 3.09 -1.17
C ILE A 82 -12.34 3.89 -1.04
N ASP A 83 -12.32 5.16 -1.46
CA ASP A 83 -13.50 6.04 -1.50
C ASP A 83 -14.53 5.62 -2.57
N GLY A 84 -14.25 4.57 -3.35
CA GLY A 84 -15.15 4.00 -4.35
C GLY A 84 -15.10 4.68 -5.71
N ALA A 85 -14.16 5.60 -5.93
CA ALA A 85 -13.92 6.22 -7.23
C ALA A 85 -12.98 5.37 -8.08
N GLU A 86 -13.05 5.53 -9.40
CA GLU A 86 -12.24 4.75 -10.34
C GLU A 86 -10.75 5.14 -10.24
N PRO A 87 -9.86 4.20 -9.83
CA PRO A 87 -8.43 4.47 -9.76
C PRO A 87 -7.77 4.41 -11.15
N GLY A 88 -6.60 5.02 -11.26
CA GLY A 88 -5.78 5.00 -12.47
C GLY A 88 -5.34 3.59 -12.89
N ILE A 89 -5.26 3.36 -14.20
CA ILE A 89 -4.96 2.05 -14.81
C ILE A 89 -3.62 1.48 -14.32
N TYR A 90 -2.60 2.33 -14.14
CA TYR A 90 -1.27 1.90 -13.67
C TYR A 90 -1.30 1.40 -12.22
N TRP A 91 -2.06 2.08 -11.35
CA TRP A 91 -2.22 1.67 -9.96
C TRP A 91 -2.88 0.29 -9.87
N VAL A 92 -3.97 0.08 -10.62
CA VAL A 92 -4.68 -1.20 -10.68
C VAL A 92 -3.76 -2.33 -11.13
N ARG A 93 -2.90 -2.09 -12.13
CA ARG A 93 -1.95 -3.10 -12.62
C ARG A 93 -0.93 -3.50 -11.53
N VAL A 94 -0.38 -2.53 -10.80
CA VAL A 94 0.59 -2.77 -9.72
C VAL A 94 -0.06 -3.55 -8.57
N VAL A 95 -1.27 -3.16 -8.17
CA VAL A 95 -1.99 -3.80 -7.06
C VAL A 95 -2.44 -5.22 -7.43
N ASN A 96 -2.97 -5.43 -8.64
CA ASN A 96 -3.35 -6.76 -9.13
C ASN A 96 -2.14 -7.70 -9.23
N ALA A 97 -0.93 -7.18 -9.49
CA ALA A 97 0.30 -7.96 -9.50
C ALA A 97 0.86 -8.27 -8.10
N GLY A 98 0.30 -7.68 -7.03
CA GLY A 98 0.81 -7.81 -5.67
C GLY A 98 2.14 -7.05 -5.44
N TRP A 99 2.47 -6.10 -6.30
CA TRP A 99 3.76 -5.38 -6.29
C TRP A 99 3.73 -4.09 -5.47
N ALA A 100 2.62 -3.77 -4.79
CA ALA A 100 2.47 -2.54 -4.02
C ALA A 100 3.56 -2.35 -2.96
N ALA A 101 3.81 -3.37 -2.13
CA ALA A 101 4.87 -3.31 -1.12
C ALA A 101 6.27 -3.24 -1.76
N GLN A 102 6.49 -3.96 -2.87
CA GLN A 102 7.77 -3.97 -3.59
C GLN A 102 8.09 -2.61 -4.22
N LEU A 103 7.09 -1.91 -4.76
CA LEU A 103 7.25 -0.57 -5.29
C LEU A 103 7.73 0.40 -4.19
N VAL A 104 7.09 0.35 -3.01
CA VAL A 104 7.44 1.20 -1.87
C VAL A 104 8.84 0.86 -1.32
N THR A 105 9.21 -0.41 -1.23
CA THR A 105 10.54 -0.81 -0.77
C THR A 105 11.64 -0.35 -1.74
N VAL A 106 11.41 -0.42 -3.06
CA VAL A 106 12.35 0.08 -4.06
C VAL A 106 12.49 1.61 -3.98
N CYS A 107 11.38 2.35 -3.94
CA CYS A 107 11.43 3.81 -3.82
C CYS A 107 12.10 4.25 -2.51
N THR A 108 11.83 3.58 -1.39
CA THR A 108 12.49 3.89 -0.11
C THR A 108 13.97 3.56 -0.09
N ALA A 109 14.39 2.46 -0.73
CA ALA A 109 15.79 2.17 -0.92
C ALA A 109 16.50 3.28 -1.71
N SER A 110 15.90 3.77 -2.81
CA SER A 110 16.42 4.89 -3.58
C SER A 110 16.54 6.17 -2.74
N ILE A 111 15.50 6.51 -1.98
CA ILE A 111 15.50 7.67 -1.08
C ILE A 111 16.64 7.56 -0.05
N ARG A 112 16.75 6.41 0.63
CA ARG A 112 17.81 6.16 1.64
C ARG A 112 19.20 6.29 1.06
N THR A 113 19.43 5.77 -0.15
CA THR A 113 20.73 5.86 -0.82
C THR A 113 21.09 7.31 -1.10
N VAL A 114 20.16 8.11 -1.64
CA VAL A 114 20.40 9.54 -1.88
C VAL A 114 20.69 10.29 -0.59
N MET A 115 19.86 10.07 0.45
CA MET A 115 20.06 10.71 1.75
C MET A 115 21.42 10.36 2.35
N ALA A 116 21.87 9.11 2.25
CA ALA A 116 23.18 8.70 2.76
C ALA A 116 24.34 9.40 2.03
N PHE A 117 24.25 9.55 0.70
CA PHE A 117 25.26 10.29 -0.08
C PHE A 117 25.26 11.79 0.26
N GLN A 118 24.09 12.40 0.41
CA GLN A 118 23.95 13.81 0.79
C GLN A 118 24.44 14.08 2.22
N ALA A 119 24.08 13.20 3.17
CA ALA A 119 24.57 13.23 4.55
C ALA A 119 26.10 13.11 4.61
N GLY A 120 26.68 12.23 3.80
CA GLY A 120 28.14 12.07 3.70
C GLY A 120 28.85 13.33 3.20
N LEU A 121 28.24 14.04 2.25
CA LEU A 121 28.73 15.33 1.77
C LEU A 121 28.58 16.43 2.83
N ALA A 122 27.45 16.44 3.56
CA ALA A 122 27.22 17.37 4.66
C ALA A 122 28.30 17.22 5.75
N THR A 123 28.71 15.99 6.08
CA THR A 123 29.84 15.72 7.00
C THR A 123 31.14 16.35 6.51
N ALA A 124 31.48 16.17 5.22
CA ALA A 124 32.70 16.74 4.64
C ALA A 124 32.69 18.28 4.65
N MET A 125 31.52 18.88 4.41
CA MET A 125 31.32 20.33 4.49
C MET A 125 31.48 20.85 5.92
N VAL A 126 30.90 20.18 6.91
CA VAL A 126 31.06 20.53 8.32
C VAL A 126 32.52 20.44 8.74
N ALA A 127 33.23 19.37 8.37
CA ALA A 127 34.66 19.22 8.66
C ALA A 127 35.51 20.37 8.08
N GLY A 128 35.19 20.83 6.86
CA GLY A 128 35.83 22.00 6.26
C GLY A 128 35.55 23.29 7.03
N ILE A 129 34.31 23.53 7.46
CA ILE A 129 33.95 24.69 8.29
C ILE A 129 34.75 24.68 9.60
N VAL A 130 34.81 23.54 10.30
CA VAL A 130 35.54 23.41 11.57
C VAL A 130 37.02 23.78 11.41
N LEU A 131 37.68 23.26 10.36
CA LEU A 131 39.10 23.49 10.10
C LEU A 131 39.44 24.95 9.76
N GLU A 132 38.49 25.71 9.24
CA GLU A 132 38.75 27.06 8.72
C GLU A 132 38.27 28.18 9.65
N THR A 133 37.12 27.99 10.34
CA THR A 133 36.58 29.04 11.22
C THR A 133 37.06 28.90 12.66
N THR A 134 36.90 27.71 13.23
CA THR A 134 37.01 27.52 14.69
C THR A 134 38.38 26.96 15.07
N GLY A 135 39.01 26.25 14.13
CA GLY A 135 40.23 25.48 14.36
C GLY A 135 39.94 24.20 15.15
N ALA A 136 40.73 23.16 14.90
CA ALA A 136 40.69 21.91 15.64
C ALA A 136 41.90 21.81 16.58
N PRO A 137 41.79 21.08 17.71
CA PRO A 137 42.97 20.69 18.47
C PRO A 137 43.95 19.94 17.56
N LEU A 138 45.26 20.15 17.75
CA LEU A 138 46.32 19.62 16.89
C LEU A 138 46.18 18.12 16.60
N LEU A 139 45.86 17.32 17.62
CA LEU A 139 45.65 15.87 17.49
C LEU A 139 44.43 15.47 16.65
N HIS A 140 43.42 16.32 16.53
CA HIS A 140 42.20 16.03 15.76
C HIS A 140 42.22 16.66 14.36
N GLY A 141 43.20 17.52 14.05
CA GLY A 141 43.38 18.14 12.73
C GLY A 141 43.46 17.15 11.56
N PRO A 142 44.27 16.07 11.64
CA PRO A 142 44.33 15.04 10.60
C PRO A 142 42.98 14.36 10.37
N PHE A 143 42.24 14.05 11.43
CA PHE A 143 40.92 13.42 11.35
C PHE A 143 39.92 14.30 10.56
N TYR A 144 39.82 15.59 10.89
CA TYR A 144 38.96 16.52 10.14
C TYR A 144 39.42 16.73 8.70
N SER A 145 40.74 16.72 8.45
CA SER A 145 41.30 16.81 7.08
C SER A 145 40.91 15.60 6.24
N ILE A 146 40.94 14.39 6.84
CA ILE A 146 40.50 13.14 6.21
C ILE A 146 38.99 13.15 5.96
N LEU A 147 38.16 13.57 6.92
CA LEU A 147 36.70 13.69 6.77
C LEU A 147 36.29 14.61 5.60
N ARG A 148 37.08 15.63 5.29
CA ARG A 148 36.82 16.52 4.16
C ARG A 148 37.09 15.86 2.81
N ALA A 149 38.00 14.87 2.76
CA ALA A 149 38.29 14.08 1.56
C ALA A 149 37.41 12.84 1.43
N VAL A 150 37.11 12.18 2.55
CA VAL A 150 36.32 10.94 2.60
C VAL A 150 34.92 11.27 3.10
N LYS A 151 33.95 11.28 2.17
CA LYS A 151 32.53 11.51 2.45
C LYS A 151 31.98 10.37 3.30
N VAL A 152 31.87 10.56 4.61
CA VAL A 152 31.41 9.53 5.56
C VAL A 152 30.18 9.97 6.34
N ALA A 153 29.50 9.01 6.97
CA ALA A 153 28.29 9.26 7.74
C ALA A 153 28.51 10.32 8.86
N PRO A 154 27.52 11.19 9.12
CA PRO A 154 27.61 12.23 10.15
C PRO A 154 27.92 11.72 11.56
N SER A 155 27.58 10.46 11.87
CA SER A 155 27.86 9.84 13.17
C SER A 155 29.35 9.77 13.52
N ASN A 156 30.22 9.72 12.50
CA ASN A 156 31.67 9.64 12.71
C ASN A 156 32.26 10.90 13.36
N LEU A 157 31.58 12.04 13.23
CA LEU A 157 31.97 13.28 13.90
C LEU A 157 31.95 13.13 15.44
N TRP A 158 31.00 12.33 15.95
CA TRP A 158 30.81 12.13 17.39
C TRP A 158 31.70 11.02 17.94
N THR A 159 31.83 9.89 17.24
CA THR A 159 32.50 8.70 17.79
C THR A 159 34.01 8.88 17.92
N SER A 160 34.62 9.79 17.16
CA SER A 160 36.07 9.95 17.11
C SER A 160 36.59 11.20 17.82
N THR A 161 35.72 12.12 18.25
CA THR A 161 36.16 13.37 18.87
C THR A 161 35.24 13.75 20.02
N ASP A 162 35.77 14.43 21.05
CA ASP A 162 34.95 15.12 22.05
C ASP A 162 34.30 16.35 21.39
N PHE A 163 33.31 16.11 20.52
CA PHE A 163 32.65 17.08 19.61
C PHE A 163 31.88 18.19 20.36
N GLN A 164 31.88 18.18 21.69
CA GLN A 164 30.91 18.84 22.57
C GLN A 164 31.33 20.22 23.14
N PRO A 165 32.60 20.66 23.22
CA PRO A 165 32.93 22.00 23.72
C PRO A 165 33.40 23.01 22.65
N HIS A 166 33.67 22.60 21.39
CA HIS A 166 34.48 23.42 20.47
C HIS A 166 33.73 24.08 19.31
N LEU A 167 32.43 23.83 19.13
CA LEU A 167 31.66 24.30 17.97
C LEU A 167 30.49 25.22 18.37
N SER A 168 30.08 26.13 17.48
CA SER A 168 28.86 26.92 17.68
C SER A 168 27.67 25.98 17.94
N ARG A 169 26.89 26.28 19.00
CA ARG A 169 25.69 25.51 19.39
C ARG A 169 24.79 25.20 18.19
N PHE A 170 24.72 26.12 17.23
CA PHE A 170 23.94 25.96 16.00
C PHE A 170 24.41 24.78 15.12
N ILE A 171 25.71 24.68 14.81
CA ILE A 171 26.24 23.62 13.95
C ILE A 171 26.15 22.27 14.66
N TYR A 172 26.38 22.24 15.98
CA TYR A 172 26.21 21.03 16.78
C TYR A 172 24.77 20.48 16.70
N VAL A 173 23.77 21.35 16.86
CA VAL A 173 22.35 20.96 16.73
C VAL A 173 22.03 20.45 15.33
N LEU A 174 22.57 21.07 14.27
CA LEU A 174 22.38 20.59 12.89
C LEU A 174 22.95 19.18 12.68
N VAL A 175 24.18 18.93 13.14
CA VAL A 175 24.83 17.61 13.02
C VAL A 175 24.08 16.55 13.83
N LEU A 176 23.69 16.85 15.08
CA LEU A 176 22.91 15.93 15.91
C LEU A 176 21.57 15.58 15.24
N THR A 177 20.88 16.59 14.71
CA THR A 177 19.61 16.38 14.01
C THR A 177 19.82 15.53 12.76
N GLU A 178 20.88 15.78 11.99
CA GLU A 178 21.21 15.01 10.80
C GLU A 178 21.55 13.55 11.11
N VAL A 179 22.27 13.28 12.20
CA VAL A 179 22.53 11.92 12.69
C VAL A 179 21.21 11.21 13.03
N LEU A 180 20.31 11.89 13.75
CA LEU A 180 19.02 11.32 14.11
C LEU A 180 18.16 11.04 12.87
N VAL A 181 18.08 11.99 11.93
CA VAL A 181 17.34 11.84 10.68
C VAL A 181 17.91 10.70 9.83
N THR A 182 19.24 10.59 9.73
CA THR A 182 19.91 9.51 9.01
C THR A 182 19.62 8.15 9.65
N ALA A 183 19.62 8.07 10.99
CA ALA A 183 19.26 6.85 11.72
C ALA A 183 17.78 6.48 11.52
N THR A 184 16.85 7.44 11.64
CA THR A 184 15.42 7.20 11.41
C THR A 184 15.12 6.82 9.97
N SER A 185 15.88 7.34 8.98
CA SER A 185 15.73 6.98 7.56
C SER A 185 15.93 5.48 7.30
N GLN A 186 16.69 4.77 8.13
CA GLN A 186 16.85 3.31 8.05
C GLN A 186 15.54 2.55 8.28
N PHE A 187 14.55 3.20 8.88
CA PHE A 187 13.21 2.65 9.11
C PHE A 187 12.15 3.23 8.16
N LEU A 188 12.54 4.03 7.15
CA LEU A 188 11.60 4.67 6.22
C LEU A 188 10.62 3.70 5.53
N SER A 189 11.09 2.53 5.09
CA SER A 189 10.23 1.47 4.55
C SER A 189 9.22 0.97 5.58
N THR A 190 9.60 0.85 6.85
CA THR A 190 8.68 0.44 7.92
C THR A 190 7.66 1.54 8.19
N ILE A 191 8.08 2.81 8.17
CA ILE A 191 7.21 3.96 8.34
C ILE A 191 6.16 3.99 7.21
N PHE A 192 6.57 3.85 5.94
CA PHE A 192 5.62 3.81 4.82
C PHE A 192 4.76 2.55 4.80
N LEU A 193 5.30 1.39 5.13
CA LEU A 193 4.53 0.15 5.22
C LEU A 193 3.57 0.12 6.41
N SER A 194 3.75 0.98 7.42
CA SER A 194 2.77 1.13 8.50
C SER A 194 1.41 1.63 8.02
N ASP A 195 1.36 2.27 6.83
CA ASP A 195 0.11 2.73 6.21
C ASP A 195 -0.64 1.63 5.47
N PHE A 196 -0.03 0.46 5.30
CA PHE A 196 -0.61 -0.61 4.52
C PHE A 196 -1.65 -1.38 5.33
N GLY A 197 -2.83 -1.53 4.74
CA GLY A 197 -3.93 -2.30 5.31
C GLY A 197 -4.67 -3.05 4.22
N ASN A 198 -5.59 -3.93 4.63
CA ASN A 198 -6.47 -4.62 3.68
C ASN A 198 -7.58 -3.68 3.22
N GLY A 199 -7.37 -3.03 2.08
CA GLY A 199 -8.38 -2.22 1.41
C GLY A 199 -9.21 -3.07 0.45
N THR A 200 -10.52 -2.84 0.41
CA THR A 200 -11.41 -3.45 -0.59
C THR A 200 -11.88 -2.38 -1.57
N PHE A 201 -11.62 -2.58 -2.85
CA PHE A 201 -11.98 -1.62 -3.90
C PHE A 201 -12.63 -2.34 -5.09
N SER A 202 -13.33 -1.57 -5.93
CA SER A 202 -13.96 -2.08 -7.15
C SER A 202 -12.95 -2.16 -8.29
N GLN A 203 -12.84 -3.32 -8.93
CA GLN A 203 -12.05 -3.46 -10.13
C GLN A 203 -12.74 -2.76 -11.32
N PRO A 204 -11.97 -2.35 -12.35
CA PRO A 204 -12.54 -1.86 -13.59
C PRO A 204 -13.55 -2.85 -14.19
N SER A 205 -14.55 -2.31 -14.88
CA SER A 205 -15.57 -3.13 -15.53
C SER A 205 -14.92 -4.01 -16.62
N SER A 206 -15.29 -5.29 -16.61
CA SER A 206 -14.82 -6.28 -17.57
C SER A 206 -15.99 -7.12 -18.09
N SER A 207 -15.82 -7.69 -19.28
CA SER A 207 -16.80 -8.58 -19.88
C SER A 207 -16.66 -10.00 -19.31
N SER A 208 -17.74 -10.52 -18.74
CA SER A 208 -17.85 -11.91 -18.27
C SER A 208 -18.90 -12.65 -19.10
N ASN A 209 -18.69 -13.94 -19.34
CA ASN A 209 -19.68 -14.78 -20.02
C ASN A 209 -20.51 -15.54 -18.98
N VAL A 210 -21.83 -15.48 -19.10
CA VAL A 210 -22.77 -16.10 -18.15
C VAL A 210 -23.84 -16.91 -18.88
N GLY A 211 -24.34 -17.97 -18.25
CA GLY A 211 -25.44 -18.77 -18.80
C GLY A 211 -26.77 -18.05 -18.65
N ILE A 212 -27.61 -18.08 -19.69
CA ILE A 212 -28.98 -17.52 -19.64
C ILE A 212 -30.00 -18.65 -19.56
N LEU A 213 -30.97 -18.46 -18.66
CA LEU A 213 -32.15 -19.33 -18.57
C LEU A 213 -33.07 -19.05 -19.78
N HIS A 214 -33.12 -19.99 -20.71
CA HIS A 214 -33.87 -19.87 -21.98
C HIS A 214 -34.96 -20.94 -22.18
N THR A 215 -34.84 -22.10 -21.55
CA THR A 215 -35.60 -23.29 -21.95
C THR A 215 -36.65 -23.75 -20.94
N GLU A 216 -37.74 -24.27 -21.50
CA GLU A 216 -38.77 -25.10 -20.86
C GLU A 216 -38.14 -26.39 -20.33
N TYR A 217 -37.74 -26.44 -19.06
CA TYR A 217 -37.38 -27.72 -18.43
C TYR A 217 -37.82 -27.77 -16.98
N ASN A 218 -38.42 -28.91 -16.61
CA ASN A 218 -38.91 -29.22 -15.27
C ASN A 218 -37.78 -29.07 -14.25
N ALA A 219 -37.78 -27.97 -13.50
CA ALA A 219 -37.05 -27.90 -12.25
C ALA A 219 -37.68 -28.91 -11.29
N ASP A 220 -36.95 -29.98 -10.95
CA ASP A 220 -37.42 -30.98 -10.00
C ASP A 220 -37.09 -30.50 -8.59
N ILE A 221 -37.88 -29.54 -8.10
CA ILE A 221 -37.60 -28.89 -6.82
C ILE A 221 -38.04 -29.81 -5.69
N SER A 222 -37.07 -30.54 -5.13
CA SER A 222 -37.30 -31.35 -3.96
C SER A 222 -37.44 -30.48 -2.70
N ARG A 223 -38.67 -30.36 -2.20
CA ARG A 223 -38.99 -29.57 -0.99
C ARG A 223 -38.55 -30.20 0.30
N THR A 224 -38.23 -31.48 0.24
CA THR A 224 -37.61 -32.22 1.33
C THR A 224 -36.12 -31.91 1.43
N MET A 225 -35.56 -31.14 0.49
CA MET A 225 -34.17 -30.69 0.58
C MET A 225 -34.06 -29.26 1.13
N PRO A 226 -33.04 -29.00 1.98
CA PRO A 226 -32.72 -27.65 2.40
C PRO A 226 -32.13 -26.85 1.23
N PRO A 227 -32.30 -25.52 1.21
CA PRO A 227 -31.53 -24.68 0.32
C PRO A 227 -30.04 -24.75 0.69
N ALA A 228 -29.17 -24.93 -0.32
CA ALA A 228 -27.73 -25.03 -0.12
C ALA A 228 -27.09 -23.74 0.45
N ALA A 229 -27.61 -22.58 0.07
CA ALA A 229 -27.17 -21.28 0.58
C ALA A 229 -28.30 -20.26 0.49
N SER A 230 -28.14 -19.12 1.15
CA SER A 230 -28.97 -17.93 0.88
C SER A 230 -28.31 -17.07 -0.16
N TRP A 231 -28.45 -17.50 -1.41
CA TRP A 231 -27.84 -16.84 -2.55
C TRP A 231 -28.15 -15.34 -2.57
N THR A 232 -27.16 -14.53 -2.91
CA THR A 232 -27.36 -13.10 -3.05
C THR A 232 -28.09 -12.81 -4.36
N PHE A 233 -28.79 -11.68 -4.37
CA PHE A 233 -29.69 -11.25 -5.43
C PHE A 233 -29.71 -9.73 -5.45
N ALA A 234 -30.28 -9.16 -6.52
CA ALA A 234 -30.55 -7.73 -6.60
C ALA A 234 -32.04 -7.47 -6.37
N GLU A 235 -32.40 -6.40 -5.68
CA GLU A 235 -33.80 -6.08 -5.35
C GLU A 235 -34.18 -4.64 -5.75
N LEU A 236 -35.40 -4.49 -6.27
CA LEU A 236 -36.12 -3.23 -6.39
C LEU A 236 -37.49 -3.41 -5.73
N SER A 237 -37.67 -2.79 -4.57
CA SER A 237 -38.93 -2.81 -3.83
C SER A 237 -39.80 -1.60 -4.20
N GLY A 238 -41.07 -1.86 -4.53
CA GLY A 238 -42.09 -0.85 -4.78
C GLY A 238 -42.78 -0.37 -3.50
N LEU A 239 -43.55 0.71 -3.62
CA LEU A 239 -44.41 1.18 -2.52
C LEU A 239 -45.63 0.26 -2.37
N PHE A 240 -46.06 0.03 -1.13
CA PHE A 240 -47.30 -0.67 -0.82
C PHE A 240 -48.09 0.04 0.27
N GLU A 241 -49.41 -0.14 0.23
CA GLU A 241 -50.32 0.42 1.23
C GLU A 241 -50.67 -0.64 2.26
N ASN A 242 -50.45 -0.33 3.53
CA ASN A 242 -50.89 -1.17 4.63
C ASN A 242 -52.37 -0.83 4.95
N ARG A 243 -53.30 -1.75 4.69
CA ARG A 243 -54.72 -1.59 5.03
C ARG A 243 -55.14 -2.67 6.03
N LEU A 244 -56.01 -2.29 6.97
CA LEU A 244 -56.58 -3.22 7.95
C LEU A 244 -57.30 -4.38 7.23
N GLY A 245 -56.95 -5.63 7.58
CA GLY A 245 -57.53 -6.84 6.98
C GLY A 245 -56.98 -7.21 5.60
N PHE A 246 -55.96 -6.50 5.10
CA PHE A 246 -55.39 -6.71 3.78
C PHE A 246 -53.85 -6.71 3.84
N HIS A 247 -53.24 -7.87 3.61
CA HIS A 247 -51.78 -7.99 3.56
C HIS A 247 -51.31 -8.03 2.11
N ASP A 248 -50.63 -6.98 1.66
CA ASP A 248 -49.97 -6.86 0.36
C ASP A 248 -48.52 -6.46 0.58
N THR A 249 -47.60 -7.15 -0.08
CA THR A 249 -46.17 -6.86 0.00
C THR A 249 -45.73 -5.76 -0.96
N GLY A 250 -46.59 -5.37 -1.91
CA GLY A 250 -46.21 -4.55 -3.05
C GLY A 250 -45.41 -5.33 -4.08
N HIS A 251 -45.12 -4.68 -5.20
CA HIS A 251 -44.22 -5.21 -6.21
C HIS A 251 -42.80 -5.23 -5.67
N THR A 252 -42.22 -6.43 -5.59
CA THR A 252 -40.82 -6.61 -5.18
C THR A 252 -40.12 -7.37 -6.28
N PHE A 253 -39.34 -6.67 -7.08
CA PHE A 253 -38.60 -7.29 -8.16
C PHE A 253 -37.28 -7.81 -7.63
N ARG A 254 -36.99 -9.08 -7.88
CA ARG A 254 -35.74 -9.73 -7.50
C ARG A 254 -35.07 -10.30 -8.73
N ALA A 255 -33.80 -9.94 -8.93
CA ALA A 255 -32.97 -10.50 -9.99
C ALA A 255 -31.94 -11.46 -9.40
N PHE A 256 -31.85 -12.66 -9.98
CA PHE A 256 -30.88 -13.66 -9.53
C PHE A 256 -29.59 -13.57 -10.34
N LEU A 257 -28.46 -13.79 -9.67
CA LEU A 257 -27.14 -13.59 -10.25
C LEU A 257 -26.73 -14.81 -11.10
N PRO A 258 -26.29 -14.61 -12.35
CA PRO A 258 -25.94 -15.71 -13.26
C PRO A 258 -24.49 -16.18 -13.08
N PHE A 259 -24.07 -16.40 -11.82
CA PHE A 259 -22.76 -16.94 -11.49
C PHE A 259 -22.90 -18.17 -10.60
N GLU A 260 -22.17 -19.24 -10.91
CA GLU A 260 -22.17 -20.48 -10.14
C GLU A 260 -21.36 -20.35 -8.83
N GLY A 261 -20.25 -19.60 -8.86
CA GLY A 261 -19.35 -19.44 -7.73
C GLY A 261 -19.87 -18.47 -6.67
N GLU A 262 -19.87 -18.89 -5.40
CA GLU A 262 -20.16 -18.04 -4.22
C GLU A 262 -19.26 -16.80 -4.20
N ALA A 263 -17.97 -16.95 -4.53
CA ALA A 263 -17.01 -15.84 -4.57
C ALA A 263 -17.34 -14.78 -5.63
N GLN A 264 -17.87 -15.17 -6.79
CA GLN A 264 -18.25 -14.22 -7.83
C GLN A 264 -19.49 -13.42 -7.40
N ARG A 265 -20.48 -14.08 -6.81
CA ARG A 265 -21.71 -13.43 -6.34
C ARG A 265 -21.48 -12.50 -5.14
N THR A 266 -20.71 -12.95 -4.15
CA THR A 266 -20.40 -12.15 -2.95
C THR A 266 -19.50 -10.95 -3.24
N LYS A 267 -18.61 -11.04 -4.22
CA LYS A 267 -17.72 -9.94 -4.61
C LYS A 267 -18.28 -9.04 -5.70
N LEU A 268 -19.45 -9.32 -6.26
CA LEU A 268 -20.01 -8.50 -7.35
C LEU A 268 -20.39 -7.11 -6.85
N ARG A 269 -19.82 -6.06 -7.46
CA ARG A 269 -20.11 -4.65 -7.14
C ARG A 269 -21.00 -3.98 -8.16
N TRP A 270 -20.84 -4.35 -9.42
CA TRP A 270 -21.68 -3.82 -10.48
C TRP A 270 -21.85 -4.88 -11.57
N LEU A 271 -23.06 -4.97 -12.11
CA LEU A 271 -23.35 -5.81 -13.26
C LEU A 271 -24.35 -5.09 -14.15
N ARG A 272 -24.12 -5.16 -15.46
CA ARG A 272 -25.12 -4.80 -16.48
C ARG A 272 -25.19 -5.88 -17.54
N GLY A 273 -26.40 -6.40 -17.76
CA GLY A 273 -26.64 -7.44 -18.76
C GLY A 273 -27.93 -8.22 -18.50
N PRO A 274 -28.22 -9.23 -19.34
CA PRO A 274 -29.39 -10.07 -19.18
C PRO A 274 -29.34 -10.93 -17.93
N VAL A 275 -30.34 -10.78 -17.07
CA VAL A 275 -30.56 -11.61 -15.88
C VAL A 275 -32.04 -11.90 -15.73
N PRO A 276 -32.40 -13.02 -15.09
CA PRO A 276 -33.80 -13.29 -14.80
C PRO A 276 -34.29 -12.42 -13.64
N VAL A 277 -35.37 -11.69 -13.91
CA VAL A 277 -36.08 -10.85 -12.94
C VAL A 277 -37.44 -11.48 -12.65
N THR A 278 -37.82 -11.50 -11.37
CA THR A 278 -39.08 -12.07 -10.88
C THR A 278 -39.78 -11.05 -10.00
N ASP A 279 -41.05 -10.79 -10.29
CA ASP A 279 -41.92 -10.03 -9.37
C ASP A 279 -42.43 -10.98 -8.30
N HIS A 280 -42.16 -10.66 -7.04
CA HIS A 280 -42.50 -11.46 -5.86
C HIS A 280 -43.70 -10.89 -5.07
N ARG A 281 -44.56 -10.10 -5.71
CA ARG A 281 -45.76 -9.55 -5.04
C ARG A 281 -46.69 -10.65 -4.54
N VAL A 282 -47.07 -10.58 -3.27
CA VAL A 282 -48.02 -11.47 -2.63
C VAL A 282 -49.15 -10.68 -1.98
N ILE A 283 -50.39 -11.07 -2.25
CA ILE A 283 -51.61 -10.48 -1.69
C ILE A 283 -52.44 -11.57 -0.99
N CYS A 284 -52.58 -11.47 0.34
CA CYS A 284 -53.31 -12.44 1.17
C CYS A 284 -54.77 -12.03 1.49
N ALA A 285 -55.46 -11.40 0.54
CA ALA A 285 -56.91 -11.20 0.60
C ALA A 285 -57.64 -11.91 -0.56
N THR A 286 -56.97 -11.99 -1.72
CA THR A 286 -57.47 -12.65 -2.94
C THR A 286 -56.64 -13.89 -3.31
N CYS A 287 -55.72 -14.31 -2.42
CA CYS A 287 -54.74 -15.38 -2.67
C CYS A 287 -53.96 -15.19 -3.98
N LEU A 288 -53.49 -13.97 -4.24
CA LEU A 288 -52.76 -13.64 -5.46
C LEU A 288 -51.26 -13.66 -5.21
N THR A 289 -50.55 -14.35 -6.10
CA THR A 289 -49.10 -14.45 -6.11
C THR A 289 -48.59 -14.15 -7.51
N ASN A 290 -47.72 -13.13 -7.65
CA ASN A 290 -46.95 -12.96 -8.87
C ASN A 290 -45.60 -13.67 -8.70
N PHE A 291 -45.21 -14.43 -9.71
CA PHE A 291 -43.92 -15.14 -9.81
C PHE A 291 -43.48 -15.26 -11.27
N ALA A 292 -43.98 -14.39 -12.15
CA ALA A 292 -43.55 -14.38 -13.53
C ALA A 292 -42.05 -14.06 -13.59
N MET A 293 -41.28 -14.99 -14.16
CA MET A 293 -39.84 -14.83 -14.40
C MET A 293 -39.63 -14.37 -15.82
N GLN A 294 -38.92 -13.26 -16.00
CA GLN A 294 -38.56 -12.74 -17.31
C GLN A 294 -37.08 -12.39 -17.34
N THR A 295 -36.38 -12.81 -18.38
CA THR A 295 -34.99 -12.38 -18.62
C THR A 295 -35.01 -10.98 -19.20
N LEU A 296 -34.39 -10.03 -18.48
CA LEU A 296 -34.32 -8.62 -18.85
C LEU A 296 -32.88 -8.14 -18.75
N THR A 297 -32.51 -7.21 -19.61
CA THR A 297 -31.24 -6.49 -19.47
C THR A 297 -31.42 -5.41 -18.43
N VAL A 298 -30.76 -5.56 -17.28
CA VAL A 298 -30.81 -4.61 -16.16
C VAL A 298 -29.41 -4.30 -15.67
N GLY A 299 -29.26 -3.14 -15.03
CA GLY A 299 -28.09 -2.84 -14.21
C GLY A 299 -28.39 -3.05 -12.73
N MET A 300 -27.35 -3.41 -11.99
CA MET A 300 -27.39 -3.59 -10.55
C MET A 300 -26.06 -3.18 -9.93
N ASN A 301 -26.12 -2.62 -8.73
CA ASN A 301 -24.94 -2.11 -8.03
C ASN A 301 -24.96 -2.45 -6.53
N SER A 302 -23.78 -2.42 -5.90
CA SER A 302 -23.60 -2.59 -4.47
C SER A 302 -22.40 -1.80 -3.98
N THR A 303 -22.54 -1.13 -2.84
CA THR A 303 -21.45 -0.35 -2.21
C THR A 303 -20.60 -1.19 -1.27
N SER A 304 -21.01 -2.42 -0.99
CA SER A 304 -20.34 -3.35 -0.06
C SER A 304 -20.23 -4.75 -0.67
N ASN A 305 -19.48 -5.65 -0.01
CA ASN A 305 -19.49 -7.05 -0.43
C ASN A 305 -20.82 -7.69 -0.01
N ASN A 306 -21.40 -8.47 -0.91
CA ASN A 306 -22.68 -9.12 -0.67
C ASN A 306 -22.51 -10.32 0.28
N LEU A 307 -23.61 -10.73 0.92
CA LEU A 307 -23.62 -11.80 1.91
C LEU A 307 -24.45 -12.98 1.41
N GLU A 308 -23.97 -14.21 1.63
CA GLU A 308 -24.74 -15.44 1.41
C GLU A 308 -24.85 -16.27 2.70
N PRO A 309 -25.78 -15.93 3.62
CA PRO A 309 -25.85 -16.59 4.91
C PRO A 309 -26.23 -18.07 4.78
N LYS A 310 -25.49 -18.93 5.48
CA LYS A 310 -25.79 -20.36 5.61
C LYS A 310 -26.63 -20.59 6.87
N THR A 311 -27.67 -21.41 6.75
CA THR A 311 -28.57 -21.70 7.87
C THR A 311 -27.91 -22.72 8.80
N ALA A 312 -27.68 -22.35 10.06
CA ALA A 312 -27.12 -23.24 11.08
C ALA A 312 -28.23 -23.85 11.94
N TRP A 313 -28.00 -25.04 12.49
CA TRP A 313 -28.87 -25.65 13.48
C TRP A 313 -28.59 -25.09 14.88
N ASP A 314 -29.62 -24.61 15.58
CA ASP A 314 -29.55 -24.21 16.97
C ASP A 314 -29.97 -25.38 17.87
N TYR A 315 -28.99 -25.93 18.58
CA TYR A 315 -29.18 -27.05 19.50
C TYR A 315 -30.01 -26.70 20.75
N ARG A 316 -30.12 -25.42 21.12
CA ARG A 316 -30.89 -25.02 22.31
C ARG A 316 -32.37 -24.95 22.05
N THR A 317 -32.74 -24.45 20.87
CA THR A 317 -34.14 -24.30 20.46
C THR A 317 -34.63 -25.44 19.59
N GLU A 318 -33.74 -26.36 19.20
CA GLU A 318 -33.98 -27.45 18.25
C GLU A 318 -34.58 -26.92 16.93
N ARG A 319 -34.00 -25.83 16.40
CA ARG A 319 -34.51 -25.12 15.21
C ARG A 319 -33.39 -24.64 14.31
N TYR A 320 -33.69 -24.42 13.04
CA TYR A 320 -32.76 -23.70 12.17
C TYR A 320 -32.74 -22.21 12.51
N ASN A 321 -31.54 -21.62 12.60
CA ASN A 321 -31.40 -20.19 12.79
C ASN A 321 -31.70 -19.45 11.47
N THR A 322 -32.87 -18.83 11.41
CA THR A 322 -33.38 -18.11 10.24
C THR A 322 -33.10 -16.61 10.28
N GLN A 323 -32.38 -16.08 11.27
CA GLN A 323 -32.22 -14.63 11.46
C GLN A 323 -31.55 -13.95 10.27
N LEU A 324 -30.39 -14.45 9.82
CA LEU A 324 -29.65 -13.86 8.70
C LEU A 324 -30.37 -14.05 7.35
N PRO A 325 -30.91 -15.23 7.01
CA PRO A 325 -31.73 -15.40 5.80
C PRO A 325 -32.96 -14.47 5.75
N ARG A 326 -33.65 -14.28 6.89
CA ARG A 326 -34.79 -13.35 6.99
C ARG A 326 -34.35 -11.91 6.77
N LEU A 327 -33.26 -11.49 7.41
CA LEU A 327 -32.71 -10.15 7.22
C LEU A 327 -32.37 -9.89 5.74
N GLN A 328 -31.68 -10.82 5.07
CA GLN A 328 -31.34 -10.71 3.65
C GLN A 328 -32.60 -10.55 2.77
N LEU A 329 -33.69 -11.25 3.09
CA LEU A 329 -34.99 -11.17 2.38
C LEU A 329 -35.82 -9.93 2.73
N GLY A 330 -35.32 -9.02 3.58
CA GLY A 330 -36.04 -7.81 3.98
C GLY A 330 -37.15 -8.09 4.99
N VAL A 331 -37.13 -9.26 5.62
CA VAL A 331 -38.06 -9.64 6.67
C VAL A 331 -37.58 -9.03 7.99
N VAL A 332 -38.08 -7.84 8.29
CA VAL A 332 -37.81 -7.10 9.52
C VAL A 332 -39.11 -6.80 10.26
N PRO A 333 -39.07 -6.55 11.59
CA PRO A 333 -40.25 -6.16 12.34
C PRO A 333 -40.96 -4.93 11.75
N PRO A 334 -42.29 -4.80 11.91
CA PRO A 334 -43.05 -3.69 11.37
C PRO A 334 -42.48 -2.34 11.83
N GLY A 335 -42.27 -1.41 10.90
CA GLY A 335 -41.73 -0.08 11.19
C GLY A 335 -40.21 0.06 11.03
N ASN A 336 -39.47 -1.05 10.91
CA ASN A 336 -38.05 -1.02 10.57
C ASN A 336 -37.87 -1.14 9.05
N LYS A 337 -36.93 -0.38 8.49
CA LYS A 337 -36.46 -0.53 7.10
C LYS A 337 -34.97 -0.80 7.13
N SER A 338 -34.52 -1.83 6.44
CA SER A 338 -33.10 -2.11 6.21
C SER A 338 -32.71 -1.72 4.79
N SER A 339 -31.56 -1.08 4.64
CA SER A 339 -31.00 -0.77 3.33
C SER A 339 -30.48 -2.04 2.64
N ALA A 340 -30.30 -1.99 1.31
CA ALA A 340 -29.72 -3.09 0.54
C ALA A 340 -28.33 -3.49 1.09
N ASP A 341 -27.51 -2.51 1.47
CA ASP A 341 -26.18 -2.75 2.05
C ASP A 341 -26.24 -3.48 3.40
N GLN A 342 -27.17 -3.09 4.29
CA GLN A 342 -27.36 -3.79 5.57
C GLN A 342 -27.83 -5.23 5.40
N ARG A 343 -28.52 -5.51 4.29
CA ARG A 343 -29.01 -6.85 3.92
C ARG A 343 -27.97 -7.67 3.16
N GLY A 344 -26.87 -7.05 2.71
CA GLY A 344 -25.84 -7.70 1.89
C GLY A 344 -26.36 -8.14 0.52
N ILE A 345 -27.21 -7.33 -0.11
CA ILE A 345 -27.78 -7.58 -1.45
C ILE A 345 -27.48 -6.41 -2.39
N LEU A 346 -27.62 -6.64 -3.70
CA LEU A 346 -27.47 -5.58 -4.70
C LEU A 346 -28.78 -4.78 -4.84
N MET A 347 -28.64 -3.52 -5.24
CA MET A 347 -29.77 -2.69 -5.64
C MET A 347 -29.95 -2.78 -7.15
N LEU A 348 -31.19 -3.03 -7.59
CA LEU A 348 -31.55 -2.98 -9.01
C LEU A 348 -31.74 -1.54 -9.48
N ASP A 349 -31.34 -1.25 -10.70
CA ASP A 349 -31.63 0.03 -11.34
C ASP A 349 -33.13 0.25 -11.49
N PRO A 350 -33.60 1.52 -11.58
CA PRO A 350 -35.01 1.82 -11.78
C PRO A 350 -35.58 1.13 -13.02
N ARG A 351 -36.85 0.71 -12.94
CA ARG A 351 -37.54 -0.01 -14.03
C ARG A 351 -37.55 0.74 -15.37
N SER A 352 -37.44 2.07 -15.36
CA SER A 352 -37.32 2.88 -16.57
C SER A 352 -36.06 2.63 -17.39
N GLN A 353 -35.04 2.01 -16.80
CA GLN A 353 -33.76 1.67 -17.45
C GLN A 353 -33.69 0.21 -17.90
N TRP A 354 -34.75 -0.58 -17.68
CA TRP A 354 -34.77 -2.00 -18.04
C TRP A 354 -35.10 -2.18 -19.51
N GLU A 355 -34.36 -3.05 -20.17
CA GLU A 355 -34.54 -3.35 -21.59
C GLU A 355 -35.00 -4.80 -21.79
N PRO A 356 -35.92 -5.05 -22.72
CA PRO A 356 -36.28 -6.42 -23.10
C PRO A 356 -35.06 -7.10 -23.73
N PHE A 357 -34.66 -8.24 -23.16
CA PHE A 357 -33.59 -9.02 -23.73
C PHE A 357 -34.12 -9.91 -24.86
N HIS A 358 -33.58 -9.72 -26.06
CA HIS A 358 -33.85 -10.56 -27.21
C HIS A 358 -32.69 -11.54 -27.39
N ILE A 359 -33.00 -12.83 -27.43
CA ILE A 359 -31.99 -13.86 -27.58
C ILE A 359 -31.41 -13.80 -29.01
N PRO A 360 -30.08 -13.74 -29.19
CA PRO A 360 -29.47 -13.76 -30.51
C PRO A 360 -29.87 -15.02 -31.29
N ALA A 361 -30.24 -14.86 -32.56
CA ALA A 361 -30.73 -15.95 -33.42
C ALA A 361 -29.71 -17.11 -33.58
N ASP A 362 -28.42 -16.81 -33.44
CA ASP A 362 -27.32 -17.76 -33.62
C ASP A 362 -26.92 -18.50 -32.32
N THR A 363 -27.72 -18.39 -31.25
CA THR A 363 -27.40 -19.03 -29.95
C THR A 363 -27.48 -20.57 -30.07
N PRO A 364 -26.38 -21.32 -29.88
CA PRO A 364 -26.38 -22.78 -30.01
C PRO A 364 -27.32 -23.43 -28.99
N GLY A 365 -28.16 -24.36 -29.45
CA GLY A 365 -29.15 -25.06 -28.61
C GLY A 365 -30.55 -24.44 -28.59
N LEU A 366 -30.80 -23.38 -29.37
CA LEU A 366 -32.15 -22.83 -29.57
C LEU A 366 -32.97 -23.70 -30.53
N GLY A 367 -33.94 -24.45 -30.00
CA GLY A 367 -35.05 -24.97 -30.82
C GLY A 367 -35.98 -23.82 -31.23
N THR A 368 -36.48 -23.84 -32.45
CA THR A 368 -37.44 -22.86 -33.03
C THR A 368 -38.74 -22.66 -32.23
N LEU A 369 -39.02 -23.51 -31.23
CA LEU A 369 -40.15 -23.41 -30.31
C LEU A 369 -39.90 -22.47 -29.11
N ALA A 370 -38.65 -22.13 -28.81
CA ALA A 370 -38.29 -21.38 -27.60
C ALA A 370 -38.27 -19.85 -27.80
N LEU A 371 -38.36 -19.35 -29.03
CA LEU A 371 -38.52 -17.92 -29.37
C LEU A 371 -39.89 -17.33 -28.98
N GLY A 372 -40.72 -18.08 -28.25
CA GLY A 372 -42.04 -17.65 -27.77
C GLY A 372 -42.48 -18.28 -26.44
N ALA A 373 -41.58 -18.91 -25.68
CA ALA A 373 -41.95 -19.55 -24.42
C ALA A 373 -42.11 -18.49 -23.31
N ASN A 374 -43.38 -18.19 -22.99
CA ASN A 374 -43.82 -17.25 -21.97
C ASN A 374 -43.11 -17.45 -20.61
N SER A 375 -42.98 -16.35 -19.85
CA SER A 375 -42.60 -16.28 -18.43
C SER A 375 -43.37 -17.25 -17.50
N THR A 376 -44.43 -17.87 -18.00
CA THR A 376 -45.27 -18.85 -17.33
C THR A 376 -44.63 -20.22 -17.18
N THR A 377 -43.65 -20.61 -18.01
CA THR A 377 -43.12 -21.99 -18.01
C THR A 377 -42.30 -22.31 -16.77
N PHE A 378 -41.41 -21.41 -16.32
CA PHE A 378 -40.68 -21.55 -15.07
C PHE A 378 -41.60 -21.61 -13.85
N PHE A 379 -42.63 -20.75 -13.82
CA PHE A 379 -43.63 -20.76 -12.76
C PHE A 379 -44.45 -22.06 -12.77
N MET A 380 -44.85 -22.55 -13.95
CA MET A 380 -45.53 -23.83 -14.10
C MET A 380 -44.63 -24.98 -13.66
N SER A 381 -43.32 -24.95 -13.93
CA SER A 381 -42.39 -25.96 -13.41
C SER A 381 -42.37 -25.97 -11.88
N ILE A 382 -42.26 -24.79 -11.23
CA ILE A 382 -42.36 -24.69 -9.76
C ILE A 382 -43.70 -25.23 -9.24
N LEU A 383 -44.80 -24.93 -9.93
CA LEU A 383 -46.14 -25.42 -9.59
C LEU A 383 -46.27 -26.94 -9.76
N THR A 384 -45.70 -27.51 -10.82
CA THR A 384 -45.74 -28.96 -11.07
C THR A 384 -44.91 -29.75 -10.06
N SER A 385 -43.90 -29.14 -9.42
CA SER A 385 -43.18 -29.77 -8.31
C SER A 385 -44.05 -29.88 -7.04
N PHE A 386 -45.31 -29.37 -7.00
CA PHE A 386 -46.19 -29.52 -5.83
C PHE A 386 -46.74 -30.94 -5.72
N PRO A 387 -46.61 -31.62 -4.54
CA PRO A 387 -46.76 -33.07 -4.40
C PRO A 387 -48.15 -33.64 -4.68
N ASN A 388 -49.09 -32.84 -5.18
CA ASN A 388 -50.42 -33.29 -5.60
C ASN A 388 -50.89 -32.64 -6.92
N PHE A 389 -50.08 -31.81 -7.58
CA PHE A 389 -50.50 -31.10 -8.81
C PHE A 389 -50.89 -32.08 -9.93
N LEU A 390 -50.11 -33.15 -10.10
CA LEU A 390 -50.35 -34.20 -11.09
C LEU A 390 -51.18 -35.40 -10.56
N LEU A 391 -51.36 -35.53 -9.24
CA LEU A 391 -52.09 -36.64 -8.58
C LEU A 391 -53.57 -36.32 -8.29
N SER A 392 -54.02 -35.10 -8.59
CA SER A 392 -55.42 -34.64 -8.45
C SER A 392 -56.46 -35.41 -9.30
N ASN A 393 -56.02 -36.37 -10.13
CA ASN A 393 -56.88 -37.30 -10.86
C ASN A 393 -57.41 -38.47 -10.00
N LEU A 394 -56.97 -38.59 -8.75
CA LEU A 394 -57.59 -39.49 -7.78
C LEU A 394 -58.80 -38.79 -7.15
N ASN A 395 -59.89 -39.52 -6.93
CA ASN A 395 -61.23 -39.05 -6.51
C ASN A 395 -61.29 -38.40 -5.09
N TYR A 396 -60.16 -37.86 -4.60
CA TYR A 396 -60.01 -37.18 -3.33
C TYR A 396 -59.91 -35.66 -3.52
N THR A 397 -60.74 -34.91 -2.80
CA THR A 397 -60.83 -33.44 -2.83
C THR A 397 -59.74 -32.76 -1.98
N PHE A 398 -58.47 -33.09 -2.18
CA PHE A 398 -57.39 -32.30 -1.56
C PHE A 398 -56.88 -31.25 -2.53
N ASP A 399 -56.88 -29.99 -2.11
CA ASP A 399 -56.16 -28.94 -2.82
C ASP A 399 -54.66 -29.26 -2.78
N SER A 400 -53.99 -29.10 -3.92
CA SER A 400 -52.55 -29.34 -4.00
C SER A 400 -51.80 -28.33 -3.13
N GLY A 401 -51.01 -28.80 -2.15
CA GLY A 401 -50.39 -27.92 -1.17
C GLY A 401 -49.12 -28.47 -0.53
N VAL A 402 -48.49 -27.63 0.29
CA VAL A 402 -47.32 -27.96 1.12
C VAL A 402 -47.65 -27.72 2.58
N ILE A 403 -47.28 -28.67 3.42
CA ILE A 403 -47.46 -28.56 4.87
C ILE A 403 -46.24 -27.85 5.45
N LEU A 404 -46.46 -26.68 6.06
CA LEU A 404 -45.45 -25.85 6.73
C LEU A 404 -45.64 -25.92 8.26
N SER A 405 -45.69 -27.12 8.82
CA SER A 405 -45.95 -27.36 10.25
C SER A 405 -44.73 -27.99 10.94
N ARG A 406 -44.44 -27.53 12.16
CA ARG A 406 -43.42 -28.11 13.04
C ARG A 406 -43.90 -29.37 13.78
N ILE A 407 -45.21 -29.54 13.91
CA ILE A 407 -45.81 -30.61 14.74
C ILE A 407 -45.99 -31.90 13.94
N ASN A 408 -46.13 -31.80 12.61
CA ASN A 408 -46.38 -32.96 11.75
C ASN A 408 -45.09 -33.39 11.05
N THR A 409 -44.25 -34.15 11.76
CA THR A 409 -42.96 -34.69 11.28
C THR A 409 -43.08 -36.07 10.64
N TYR A 410 -44.26 -36.68 10.66
CA TYR A 410 -44.48 -37.95 9.98
C TYR A 410 -44.33 -37.77 8.47
N MET A 411 -43.77 -38.78 7.80
CA MET A 411 -43.51 -38.85 6.36
C MET A 411 -44.84 -38.89 5.58
N SER A 412 -45.58 -37.79 5.62
CA SER A 412 -46.80 -37.56 4.85
C SER A 412 -46.41 -36.90 3.53
N PHE A 413 -47.05 -37.33 2.44
CA PHE A 413 -46.91 -36.70 1.13
C PHE A 413 -47.30 -35.22 1.25
N GLY A 414 -46.32 -34.29 1.27
CA GLY A 414 -46.60 -32.85 1.35
C GLY A 414 -45.74 -32.02 2.30
N THR A 415 -44.97 -32.62 3.22
CA THR A 415 -44.21 -31.86 4.23
C THR A 415 -42.94 -31.23 3.64
N ALA A 416 -42.71 -29.94 3.91
CA ALA A 416 -41.48 -29.25 3.53
C ALA A 416 -40.33 -29.56 4.51
N HIS A 417 -39.09 -29.41 4.02
CA HIS A 417 -37.89 -29.50 4.86
C HIS A 417 -37.98 -28.49 6.01
N PRO A 418 -37.55 -28.83 7.25
CA PRO A 418 -37.71 -27.96 8.41
C PRO A 418 -37.09 -26.57 8.24
N THR A 419 -36.03 -26.40 7.44
CA THR A 419 -35.47 -25.07 7.12
C THR A 419 -36.47 -24.13 6.43
N LEU A 420 -37.33 -24.66 5.55
CA LEU A 420 -38.37 -23.87 4.88
C LEU A 420 -39.55 -23.62 5.83
N VAL A 421 -39.87 -24.59 6.69
CA VAL A 421 -40.89 -24.47 7.74
C VAL A 421 -40.51 -23.39 8.74
N ASP A 422 -39.29 -23.43 9.29
CA ASP A 422 -38.78 -22.44 10.23
C ASP A 422 -38.71 -21.06 9.58
N LEU A 423 -38.26 -20.95 8.33
CA LEU A 423 -38.23 -19.66 7.61
C LEU A 423 -39.63 -19.04 7.53
N PHE A 424 -40.64 -19.83 7.16
CA PHE A 424 -42.02 -19.36 7.05
C PHE A 424 -42.60 -18.99 8.42
N GLN A 425 -42.50 -19.89 9.40
CA GLN A 425 -43.10 -19.68 10.72
C GLN A 425 -42.42 -18.54 11.49
N ASP A 426 -41.09 -18.45 11.46
CA ASP A 426 -40.38 -17.36 12.13
C ASP A 426 -40.66 -16.01 11.47
N THR A 427 -40.83 -15.97 10.14
CA THR A 427 -41.25 -14.76 9.43
C THR A 427 -42.66 -14.34 9.85
N LEU A 428 -43.60 -15.29 9.91
CA LEU A 428 -44.97 -15.03 10.33
C LEU A 428 -45.03 -14.51 11.77
N ILE A 429 -44.29 -15.13 12.70
CA ILE A 429 -44.21 -14.72 14.11
C ILE A 429 -43.62 -13.31 14.23
N THR A 430 -42.60 -13.00 13.44
CA THR A 430 -41.86 -11.72 13.55
C THR A 430 -42.61 -10.54 12.93
N THR A 431 -43.37 -10.78 11.87
CA THR A 431 -43.96 -9.71 11.05
C THR A 431 -45.47 -9.62 11.12
N ALA A 432 -46.13 -10.64 11.70
CA ALA A 432 -47.58 -10.82 11.68
C ALA A 432 -48.19 -10.70 10.27
N SER A 433 -47.41 -10.98 9.23
CA SER A 433 -47.82 -10.83 7.82
C SER A 433 -47.71 -12.17 7.08
N PRO A 434 -48.83 -12.85 6.77
CA PRO A 434 -48.81 -14.07 5.97
C PRO A 434 -48.29 -13.82 4.55
N ALA A 435 -48.55 -12.64 3.97
CA ALA A 435 -48.08 -12.29 2.64
C ALA A 435 -46.55 -12.21 2.58
N LEU A 436 -45.92 -11.62 3.60
CA LEU A 436 -44.47 -11.52 3.69
C LEU A 436 -43.82 -12.87 3.98
N ALA A 437 -44.44 -13.71 4.81
CA ALA A 437 -43.99 -15.08 5.05
C ALA A 437 -44.02 -15.93 3.77
N LEU A 438 -45.10 -15.83 3.00
CA LEU A 438 -45.23 -16.52 1.73
C LEU A 438 -44.25 -15.99 0.67
N GLN A 439 -44.08 -14.67 0.59
CA GLN A 439 -43.07 -14.04 -0.27
C GLN A 439 -41.66 -14.57 0.04
N ALA A 440 -41.26 -14.60 1.31
CA ALA A 440 -39.94 -15.07 1.74
C ALA A 440 -39.71 -16.54 1.38
N LEU A 441 -40.69 -17.40 1.66
CA LEU A 441 -40.65 -18.82 1.32
C LEU A 441 -40.53 -19.04 -0.20
N LEU A 442 -41.41 -18.42 -0.98
CA LEU A 442 -41.45 -18.62 -2.42
C LEU A 442 -40.22 -18.04 -3.13
N THR A 443 -39.67 -16.93 -2.63
CA THR A 443 -38.36 -16.44 -3.09
C THR A 443 -37.30 -17.52 -2.93
N ARG A 444 -37.29 -18.19 -1.77
CA ARG A 444 -36.28 -19.22 -1.52
C ARG A 444 -36.45 -20.43 -2.42
N VAL A 445 -37.69 -20.83 -2.69
CA VAL A 445 -38.00 -21.88 -3.66
C VAL A 445 -37.55 -21.48 -5.08
N CYS A 446 -37.80 -20.23 -5.50
CA CYS A 446 -37.35 -19.72 -6.80
C CYS A 446 -35.82 -19.71 -6.92
N GLN A 447 -35.11 -19.33 -5.85
CA GLN A 447 -33.64 -19.39 -5.82
C GLN A 447 -33.14 -20.83 -5.96
N MET A 448 -33.71 -21.78 -5.21
CA MET A 448 -33.34 -23.19 -5.31
C MET A 448 -33.51 -23.70 -6.75
N ALA A 449 -34.66 -23.41 -7.36
CA ALA A 449 -34.94 -23.78 -8.75
C ALA A 449 -33.94 -23.17 -9.73
N TYR A 450 -33.68 -21.87 -9.61
CA TYR A 450 -32.79 -21.16 -10.51
C TYR A 450 -31.34 -21.67 -10.43
N TYR A 451 -30.77 -21.77 -9.23
CA TYR A 451 -29.38 -22.17 -9.06
C TYR A 451 -29.12 -23.65 -9.37
N GLU A 452 -30.14 -24.51 -9.25
CA GLU A 452 -30.07 -25.89 -9.75
C GLU A 452 -30.05 -25.95 -11.29
N GLN A 453 -30.73 -25.02 -11.96
CA GLN A 453 -30.72 -24.93 -13.42
C GLN A 453 -29.47 -24.22 -13.94
N LEU A 454 -28.94 -23.23 -13.23
CA LEU A 454 -27.80 -22.41 -13.63
C LEU A 454 -26.59 -23.28 -14.05
N ILE A 455 -26.29 -24.33 -13.29
CA ILE A 455 -25.19 -25.28 -13.58
C ILE A 455 -25.39 -26.11 -14.86
N LYS A 456 -26.62 -26.16 -15.39
CA LYS A 456 -26.98 -26.91 -16.60
C LYS A 456 -26.98 -26.01 -17.84
N LEU A 457 -26.86 -24.68 -17.68
CA LEU A 457 -26.91 -23.71 -18.76
C LEU A 457 -25.59 -23.70 -19.54
N LYS A 458 -25.68 -23.91 -20.86
CA LYS A 458 -24.50 -24.02 -21.75
C LYS A 458 -24.35 -22.88 -22.75
N SER A 459 -25.29 -21.93 -22.77
CA SER A 459 -25.33 -20.82 -23.74
C SER A 459 -24.76 -19.55 -23.10
N PRO A 460 -23.47 -19.23 -23.33
CA PRO A 460 -22.84 -18.05 -22.74
C PRO A 460 -23.33 -16.78 -23.43
N VAL A 461 -23.68 -15.78 -22.64
CA VAL A 461 -23.90 -14.41 -23.09
C VAL A 461 -23.00 -13.48 -22.31
N THR A 462 -22.48 -12.47 -23.01
CA THR A 462 -21.56 -11.51 -22.42
C THR A 462 -22.31 -10.47 -21.60
N VAL A 463 -21.89 -10.30 -20.34
CA VAL A 463 -22.35 -9.28 -19.39
C VAL A 463 -21.19 -8.42 -18.97
N VAL A 464 -21.45 -7.16 -18.61
CA VAL A 464 -20.43 -6.27 -18.07
C VAL A 464 -20.47 -6.34 -16.56
N THR A 465 -19.32 -6.57 -15.93
CA THR A 465 -19.21 -6.85 -14.50
C THR A 465 -18.05 -6.09 -13.87
N ALA A 466 -18.22 -5.63 -12.63
CA ALA A 466 -17.14 -5.17 -11.78
C ALA A 466 -17.20 -5.96 -10.46
N PHE A 467 -16.06 -6.51 -10.05
CA PHE A 467 -15.91 -7.26 -8.81
C PHE A 467 -15.08 -6.48 -7.80
N SER A 468 -15.28 -6.75 -6.51
CA SER A 468 -14.42 -6.25 -5.47
C SER A 468 -13.15 -7.09 -5.37
N LEU A 469 -12.04 -6.41 -5.17
CA LEU A 469 -10.77 -7.01 -4.83
C LEU A 469 -10.31 -6.46 -3.48
N THR A 470 -9.90 -7.38 -2.61
CA THR A 470 -9.21 -7.03 -1.37
C THR A 470 -7.71 -7.19 -1.61
N ALA A 471 -6.96 -6.11 -1.45
CA ALA A 471 -5.51 -6.12 -1.57
C ALA A 471 -4.87 -5.26 -0.49
N THR A 472 -3.61 -5.53 -0.19
CA THR A 472 -2.84 -4.76 0.79
C THR A 472 -2.32 -3.48 0.13
N VAL A 473 -2.96 -2.36 0.43
CA VAL A 473 -2.70 -1.04 -0.15
C VAL A 473 -2.61 0.01 0.97
N PRO A 474 -2.03 1.20 0.72
CA PRO A 474 -2.10 2.30 1.66
C PRO A 474 -3.54 2.69 2.01
N VAL A 475 -3.89 2.64 3.30
CA VAL A 475 -5.22 2.99 3.82
C VAL A 475 -5.22 4.26 4.68
N GLN A 476 -4.04 4.79 5.00
CA GLN A 476 -3.85 6.00 5.80
C GLN A 476 -2.69 6.83 5.25
N TRP A 477 -2.57 8.09 5.68
CA TRP A 477 -1.52 9.02 5.25
C TRP A 477 -0.42 9.26 6.29
N THR A 478 -0.55 8.70 7.49
CA THR A 478 0.27 9.04 8.66
C THR A 478 1.75 8.71 8.44
N GLY A 479 2.06 7.51 8.02
CA GLY A 479 3.40 7.06 7.68
C GLY A 479 3.99 7.83 6.50
N PHE A 480 3.20 8.05 5.44
CA PHE A 480 3.63 8.86 4.30
C PHE A 480 4.02 10.28 4.70
N VAL A 481 3.16 10.98 5.46
CA VAL A 481 3.44 12.34 5.95
C VAL A 481 4.69 12.34 6.83
N LEU A 482 4.84 11.37 7.74
CA LEU A 482 6.00 11.27 8.61
C LEU A 482 7.31 11.10 7.82
N GLY A 483 7.31 10.23 6.80
CA GLY A 483 8.48 10.04 5.96
C GLY A 483 8.78 11.24 5.05
N VAL A 484 7.77 11.94 4.52
CA VAL A 484 7.97 13.18 3.77
C VAL A 484 8.57 14.27 4.66
N VAL A 485 8.07 14.44 5.89
CA VAL A 485 8.63 15.39 6.86
C VAL A 485 10.11 15.09 7.12
N LEU A 486 10.47 13.81 7.28
CA LEU A 486 11.85 13.38 7.48
C LEU A 486 12.75 13.76 6.28
N ILE A 487 12.27 13.55 5.05
CA ILE A 487 12.99 13.92 3.82
C ILE A 487 13.15 15.44 3.69
N VAL A 488 12.11 16.20 4.04
CA VAL A 488 12.15 17.68 4.02
C VAL A 488 13.13 18.21 5.06
N VAL A 489 13.11 17.68 6.29
CA VAL A 489 14.05 18.09 7.34
C VAL A 489 15.49 17.81 6.92
N HIS A 490 15.80 16.63 6.39
CA HIS A 490 17.11 16.31 5.82
C HIS A 490 17.52 17.30 4.72
N SER A 491 16.62 17.55 3.77
CA SER A 491 16.87 18.44 2.64
C SER A 491 17.20 19.86 3.10
N VAL A 492 16.46 20.38 4.10
CA VAL A 492 16.72 21.70 4.70
C VAL A 492 18.07 21.72 5.40
N ILE A 493 18.42 20.69 6.18
CA ILE A 493 19.71 20.61 6.87
C ILE A 493 20.86 20.63 5.87
N VAL A 494 20.79 19.81 4.80
CA VAL A 494 21.80 19.76 3.74
C VAL A 494 21.95 21.12 3.06
N VAL A 495 20.84 21.79 2.71
CA VAL A 495 20.89 23.14 2.09
C VAL A 495 21.52 24.17 3.04
N VAL A 496 21.17 24.13 4.33
CA VAL A 496 21.76 25.04 5.34
C VAL A 496 23.26 24.78 5.48
N ILE A 497 23.70 23.52 5.52
CA ILE A 497 25.13 23.17 5.61
C ILE A 497 25.89 23.62 4.36
N ILE A 498 25.32 23.43 3.16
CA ILE A 498 25.90 23.93 1.91
C ILE A 498 26.06 25.47 1.97
N PHE A 499 25.03 26.19 2.40
CA PHE A 499 25.07 27.64 2.52
C PHE A 499 26.12 28.11 3.53
N LEU A 500 26.18 27.48 4.71
CA LEU A 500 27.20 27.76 5.71
C LEU A 500 28.60 27.50 5.16
N PHE A 501 28.82 26.40 4.44
CA PHE A 501 30.12 26.06 3.87
C PHE A 501 30.58 27.10 2.87
N VAL A 502 29.72 27.47 1.92
CA VAL A 502 30.03 28.48 0.89
C VAL A 502 30.35 29.84 1.50
N ARG A 503 29.66 30.22 2.60
CA ARG A 503 29.87 31.50 3.28
C ARG A 503 31.07 31.52 4.23
N SER A 504 31.39 30.38 4.86
CA SER A 504 32.33 30.34 6.00
C SER A 504 33.72 29.84 5.62
N THR A 505 33.89 29.30 4.41
CA THR A 505 35.17 28.82 3.91
C THR A 505 35.60 29.66 2.72
N GLU A 506 36.89 29.92 2.56
CA GLU A 506 37.56 30.50 1.39
C GLU A 506 38.59 29.54 0.77
N ILE A 507 39.21 28.66 1.57
CA ILE A 507 40.39 27.86 1.19
C ILE A 507 40.08 26.36 1.11
N SER A 508 39.06 25.89 1.82
CA SER A 508 38.73 24.46 1.85
C SER A 508 38.18 23.93 0.52
N PHE A 509 38.78 22.84 -0.01
CA PHE A 509 38.22 22.06 -1.11
C PHE A 509 37.72 20.70 -0.62
N ILE A 510 36.55 20.30 -1.10
CA ILE A 510 35.94 19.01 -0.75
C ILE A 510 36.38 17.95 -1.76
N GLY A 511 36.80 16.78 -1.28
CA GLY A 511 37.17 15.63 -2.13
C GLY A 511 38.60 15.66 -2.69
N SER A 512 39.46 16.59 -2.27
CA SER A 512 40.85 16.65 -2.69
C SER A 512 41.78 15.86 -1.76
N TYR A 513 42.17 14.66 -2.17
CA TYR A 513 43.03 13.76 -1.39
C TYR A 513 44.43 14.35 -1.11
N TRP A 514 45.08 14.90 -2.15
CA TRP A 514 46.42 15.45 -2.04
C TRP A 514 46.46 16.71 -1.17
N GLN A 515 45.43 17.55 -1.24
CA GLN A 515 45.33 18.71 -0.36
C GLN A 515 45.18 18.29 1.10
N THR A 516 44.40 17.25 1.38
CA THR A 516 44.25 16.72 2.75
C THR A 516 45.58 16.26 3.34
N VAL A 517 46.43 15.58 2.56
CA VAL A 517 47.77 15.17 3.00
C VAL A 517 48.71 16.38 3.13
N ALA A 518 48.73 17.26 2.12
CA ALA A 518 49.62 18.42 2.09
C ALA A 518 49.34 19.42 3.21
N GLN A 519 48.09 19.53 3.67
CA GLN A 519 47.69 20.42 4.77
C GLN A 519 48.09 19.90 6.15
N VAL A 520 48.19 18.57 6.30
CA VAL A 520 48.62 17.92 7.54
C VAL A 520 50.14 17.99 7.71
N VAL A 521 50.91 18.09 6.62
CA VAL A 521 52.37 18.25 6.66
C VAL A 521 52.74 19.74 6.70
N SER A 522 52.96 20.28 7.90
CA SER A 522 53.39 21.66 8.16
C SER A 522 54.64 21.67 9.05
N LYS A 523 55.31 22.84 9.16
CA LYS A 523 56.47 23.00 10.06
C LYS A 523 56.13 22.68 11.52
N ASP A 524 54.87 22.89 11.91
CA ASP A 524 54.39 22.69 13.28
C ASP A 524 53.97 21.24 13.54
N THR A 525 53.52 20.51 12.52
CA THR A 525 53.06 19.11 12.63
C THR A 525 54.11 18.09 12.23
N GLN A 526 55.15 18.46 11.48
CA GLN A 526 56.22 17.57 11.04
C GLN A 526 56.91 16.81 12.20
N PRO A 527 57.25 17.44 13.35
CA PRO A 527 57.90 16.72 14.46
C PRO A 527 56.99 15.66 15.08
N ILE A 528 55.68 15.90 15.06
CA ILE A 528 54.68 14.94 15.56
C ILE A 528 54.56 13.78 14.59
N LEU A 529 54.58 14.05 13.29
CA LEU A 529 54.45 13.02 12.26
C LEU A 529 55.65 12.07 12.22
N GLU A 530 56.86 12.60 12.45
CA GLU A 530 58.10 11.80 12.51
C GLU A 530 58.12 10.85 13.72
N GLU A 531 57.59 11.28 14.87
CA GLU A 531 57.49 10.44 16.06
C GLU A 531 56.28 9.47 16.00
N ALA A 532 55.17 9.91 15.40
CA ALA A 532 53.94 9.14 15.32
C ALA A 532 53.99 7.96 14.34
N ASP A 533 55.00 7.86 13.46
CA ASP A 533 55.14 6.81 12.43
C ASP A 533 55.02 5.38 12.99
N ARG A 534 55.36 5.17 14.27
CA ARG A 534 55.30 3.86 14.94
C ARG A 534 54.38 3.81 16.16
N MET A 535 53.53 4.80 16.34
CA MET A 535 52.63 4.93 17.49
C MET A 535 51.17 4.77 17.04
N ASP A 536 50.32 4.23 17.91
CA ASP A 536 48.86 4.31 17.70
C ASP A 536 48.31 5.64 18.23
N ASP A 537 47.09 6.01 17.83
CA ASP A 537 46.49 7.31 18.22
C ASP A 537 46.41 7.49 19.75
N GLY A 538 46.30 6.38 20.50
CA GLY A 538 46.33 6.38 21.96
C GLY A 538 47.72 6.73 22.52
N ALA A 539 48.77 6.09 22.00
CA ALA A 539 50.15 6.34 22.37
C ALA A 539 50.62 7.74 21.95
N VAL A 540 50.19 8.24 20.79
CA VAL A 540 50.44 9.62 20.36
C VAL A 540 49.80 10.63 21.32
N LYS A 541 48.57 10.35 21.78
CA LYS A 541 47.87 11.21 22.76
C LYS A 541 48.58 11.23 24.12
N GLU A 542 49.08 10.09 24.60
CA GLU A 542 49.83 10.03 25.86
C GLU A 542 51.24 10.63 25.72
N TRP A 543 51.92 10.43 24.59
CA TRP A 543 53.21 11.07 24.28
C TRP A 543 53.09 12.60 24.23
N ALA A 544 52.06 13.12 23.55
CA ALA A 544 51.80 14.56 23.46
C ALA A 544 51.49 15.20 24.82
N LYS A 545 50.94 14.44 25.78
CA LYS A 545 50.74 14.86 27.17
C LYS A 545 52.04 14.82 28.00
N GLY A 546 52.96 13.91 27.68
CA GLY A 546 54.23 13.73 28.40
C GLY A 546 55.36 14.65 27.95
N GLY A 547 55.44 14.96 26.65
CA GLY A 547 56.32 16.00 26.12
C GLY A 547 55.76 17.39 26.41
N LYS A 548 56.60 18.43 26.52
CA LYS A 548 56.19 19.85 26.67
C LYS A 548 55.32 20.42 25.51
N VAL A 549 54.70 19.56 24.70
CA VAL A 549 53.67 19.84 23.69
C VAL A 549 52.30 20.16 24.33
N VAL A 550 52.19 20.02 25.67
CA VAL A 550 50.96 20.34 26.43
C VAL A 550 50.48 21.80 26.25
N GLU A 551 51.38 22.77 26.06
CA GLU A 551 50.98 24.15 25.74
C GLU A 551 50.32 24.28 24.34
N SER A 552 50.75 23.46 23.36
CA SER A 552 50.16 23.45 22.02
C SER A 552 48.91 22.57 21.89
N SER A 553 48.71 21.62 22.81
CA SER A 553 47.46 20.84 22.93
C SER A 553 46.24 21.72 23.24
N VAL A 554 46.44 22.88 23.86
CA VAL A 554 45.37 23.86 24.16
C VAL A 554 45.18 24.85 23.01
N SER A 555 46.22 25.07 22.21
CA SER A 555 46.17 25.96 21.06
C SER A 555 45.39 25.34 19.88
N ARG A 556 44.51 26.14 19.29
CA ARG A 556 43.69 25.73 18.15
C ARG A 556 44.51 25.84 16.88
N PHE A 557 44.40 24.87 15.99
CA PHE A 557 45.04 24.91 14.67
C PHE A 557 43.97 25.06 13.60
N ALA A 558 44.13 26.04 12.72
CA ALA A 558 43.23 26.31 11.60
C ALA A 558 44.00 26.26 10.28
N LEU A 559 43.28 26.08 9.17
CA LEU A 559 43.85 26.19 7.84
C LEU A 559 44.20 27.66 7.55
N ARG A 560 45.48 27.95 7.30
CA ARG A 560 45.95 29.26 6.86
C ARG A 560 46.88 29.14 5.67
N GLU A 561 46.93 30.21 4.89
CA GLU A 561 47.91 30.40 3.83
C GLU A 561 49.22 30.89 4.44
N SER A 562 50.29 30.11 4.26
CA SER A 562 51.65 30.46 4.68
C SER A 562 52.25 31.51 3.75
N ALA A 563 53.25 32.26 4.23
CA ALA A 563 53.93 33.33 3.47
C ALA A 563 54.50 32.90 2.10
N GLY A 564 54.62 31.60 1.83
CA GLY A 564 55.00 31.05 0.52
C GLY A 564 53.82 30.53 -0.34
N GLY A 565 52.58 30.96 -0.08
CA GLY A 565 51.38 30.55 -0.83
C GLY A 565 50.86 29.13 -0.53
N ARG A 566 51.48 28.42 0.43
CA ARG A 566 51.11 27.05 0.79
C ARG A 566 50.07 27.05 1.92
N VAL A 567 48.96 26.33 1.75
CA VAL A 567 47.94 26.18 2.79
C VAL A 567 48.28 25.03 3.72
N THR A 568 48.44 25.30 5.02
CA THR A 568 48.78 24.29 6.03
C THR A 568 48.01 24.49 7.34
N LEU A 569 47.92 23.44 8.16
CA LEU A 569 47.48 23.54 9.55
C LEU A 569 48.52 24.35 10.36
N GLY A 570 48.10 25.49 10.92
CA GLY A 570 48.94 26.37 11.73
C GLY A 570 48.18 26.96 12.92
N LEU A 571 48.91 27.52 13.90
CA LEU A 571 48.36 28.10 15.14
C LEU A 571 47.32 29.20 14.83
N ALA A 572 46.13 29.06 15.40
CA ALA A 572 45.09 30.08 15.36
C ALA A 572 45.47 31.18 16.38
N GLU A 573 45.94 32.32 15.89
CA GLU A 573 46.08 33.52 16.73
C GLU A 573 44.72 33.90 17.32
N ASN A 574 44.66 34.08 18.64
CA ASN A 574 43.47 34.59 19.32
C ASN A 574 43.23 36.05 18.90
N GLY A 575 42.56 36.23 17.76
CA GLY A 575 41.97 37.49 17.32
C GLY A 575 40.57 37.64 17.92
N LYS A 576 40.36 38.79 18.58
CA LYS A 576 39.16 39.33 19.25
C LYS A 576 37.79 38.75 18.86
#